data_AF-A0A3P7JM88-F1
#
_entry.id   AF-A0A3P7JM88-F1
#
_cell.length_a   1.000
_cell.length_b   1.000
_cell.length_c   1.000
_cell.angle_alpha   90.00
_cell.angle_beta   90.00
_cell.angle_gamma   90.00
#
_symmetry.space_group_name_H-M   'P 1'
#
loop_
_entity.id
_entity.type
_entity.pdbx_description
1 polymer ?
#
loop_
_entity_poly.entity_id
_entity_poly.type
_entity_poly.pdbx_seq_one_letter_code
_entity_poly.pdbx_strand_id
1 'polypeptide(L)'
;RYPRNFTAARVITPGQFVNYLDESIYNVQLGLYVVGYKEAQDVNLRKFVPQHRVLARLATYTNRADEQYRWNPIVERYSLDRVDEWYLDSDEVREDLFTYRFGYLKMAPLQEVSVTTGRRYVELPEGIISSPISLHWLWTLPADGEFQGNRQDIQAKLSFVKEKARQLCHDWFNEDGALSNFIRETETNSSCPCKEEQAKMDLGRYMPHPRCSSLFRDVTCTETLGSMNCYMSAQNVRGSTYRTTSEGQEEESSYATHYGQTCCYDARGFLMQSTYQPVVKVCQL
;
A
#
# COMPACT_ATOMS: atom_id res chain seq x y z
N ARG A 1 -9.29 -14.38 27.70
CA ARG A 1 -7.99 -14.94 28.16
C ARG A 1 -7.59 -15.98 27.13
N TYR A 2 -6.59 -15.69 26.29
CA TYR A 2 -6.15 -16.61 25.25
C TYR A 2 -4.95 -17.41 25.76
N PRO A 3 -4.97 -18.76 25.69
CA PRO A 3 -3.79 -19.56 25.97
C PRO A 3 -2.68 -19.27 24.94
N ARG A 4 -1.43 -19.55 25.32
CA ARG A 4 -0.25 -19.31 24.49
C ARG A 4 -0.40 -19.93 23.10
N ASN A 5 -0.19 -19.13 22.05
CA ASN A 5 -0.38 -19.54 20.65
C ASN A 5 0.94 -19.97 19.96
N PHE A 6 1.99 -20.23 20.73
CA PHE A 6 3.30 -20.64 20.20
C PHE A 6 3.61 -22.06 20.65
N THR A 7 3.08 -23.02 19.90
CA THR A 7 3.50 -24.42 19.96
C THR A 7 4.58 -24.63 18.90
N ALA A 8 5.56 -25.49 19.18
CA ALA A 8 6.51 -25.91 18.15
C ALA A 8 5.74 -26.43 16.93
N ALA A 9 6.09 -25.98 15.73
CA ALA A 9 5.57 -26.56 14.49
C ALA A 9 6.04 -28.03 14.43
N ARG A 10 5.18 -28.96 14.82
CA ARG A 10 5.45 -30.39 14.71
C ARG A 10 4.72 -30.95 13.51
N VAL A 11 5.43 -31.70 12.68
CA VAL A 11 4.82 -32.52 11.63
C VAL A 11 4.00 -33.60 12.33
N ILE A 12 2.68 -33.42 12.36
CA ILE A 12 1.77 -34.40 12.97
C ILE A 12 1.77 -35.62 12.06
N THR A 13 2.50 -36.65 12.47
CA THR A 13 2.42 -37.96 11.82
C THR A 13 1.08 -38.60 12.21
N PRO A 14 0.31 -39.20 11.28
CA PRO A 14 -0.99 -39.78 11.60
C PRO A 14 -0.84 -40.82 12.73
N GLY A 15 -1.50 -40.56 13.87
CA GLY A 15 -1.48 -41.41 15.06
C GLY A 15 -0.83 -40.80 16.32
N GLN A 16 -0.20 -39.62 16.23
CA GLN A 16 0.31 -38.92 17.42
C GLN A 16 -0.74 -37.97 18.03
N PHE A 17 -1.09 -38.20 19.29
CA PHE A 17 -1.90 -37.26 20.08
C PHE A 17 -0.98 -36.18 20.68
N VAL A 18 -1.27 -34.91 20.41
CA VAL A 18 -0.55 -33.78 21.00
C VAL A 18 -1.03 -33.59 22.45
N ASN A 19 -0.15 -33.85 23.41
CA ASN A 19 -0.46 -33.58 24.82
C ASN A 19 -0.16 -32.11 25.14
N TYR A 20 -1.17 -31.24 25.03
CA TYR A 20 -1.05 -29.81 25.33
C TYR A 20 -0.71 -29.47 26.80
N LEU A 21 -0.67 -30.47 27.69
CA LEU A 21 -0.22 -30.29 29.08
C LEU A 21 1.29 -30.47 29.24
N ASP A 22 2.00 -30.96 28.22
CA ASP A 22 3.45 -31.09 28.24
C ASP A 22 4.12 -29.72 28.06
N GLU A 23 4.89 -29.31 29.07
CA GLU A 23 5.62 -28.03 29.10
C GLU A 23 6.68 -27.93 28.00
N SER A 24 7.21 -29.07 27.52
CA SER A 24 8.22 -29.11 26.47
C SER A 24 7.73 -28.56 25.12
N ILE A 25 6.42 -28.58 24.88
CA ILE A 25 5.80 -28.08 23.63
C ILE A 25 5.86 -26.55 23.56
N TYR A 26 5.93 -25.89 24.71
CA TYR A 26 5.96 -24.44 24.82
C TYR A 26 7.39 -23.89 24.92
N ASN A 27 8.39 -24.75 25.14
CA ASN A 27 9.79 -24.33 25.13
C ASN A 27 10.32 -24.20 23.70
N VAL A 28 10.05 -23.06 23.08
CA VAL A 28 10.44 -22.73 21.71
C VAL A 28 11.23 -21.43 21.69
N GLN A 29 12.32 -21.40 20.92
CA GLN A 29 13.04 -20.17 20.62
C GLN A 29 12.31 -19.40 19.52
N LEU A 30 11.98 -18.13 19.81
CA LEU A 30 11.28 -17.22 18.93
C LEU A 30 12.25 -16.14 18.45
N GLY A 31 12.23 -15.84 17.16
CA GLY A 31 12.86 -14.65 16.60
C GLY A 31 11.85 -13.53 16.44
N LEU A 32 12.26 -12.30 16.77
CA LEU A 32 11.57 -11.08 16.38
C LEU A 32 12.14 -10.58 15.06
N TYR A 33 11.36 -10.72 14.00
CA TYR A 33 11.75 -10.37 12.64
C TYR A 33 11.08 -9.06 12.22
N VAL A 34 11.78 -8.27 11.40
CA VAL A 34 11.20 -7.17 10.66
C VAL A 34 10.89 -7.65 9.26
N VAL A 35 9.63 -7.51 8.85
CA VAL A 35 9.19 -7.82 7.49
C VAL A 35 8.81 -6.52 6.81
N GLY A 36 9.44 -6.24 5.67
CA GLY A 36 9.16 -5.10 4.81
C GLY A 36 8.02 -5.42 3.84
N TYR A 37 7.12 -4.47 3.67
CA TYR A 37 6.08 -4.46 2.66
C TYR A 37 6.48 -3.55 1.51
N LYS A 38 6.47 -4.09 0.29
CA LYS A 38 6.56 -3.31 -0.93
C LYS A 38 5.53 -3.79 -1.93
N GLU A 39 5.12 -2.89 -2.81
CA GLU A 39 4.23 -3.20 -3.92
C GLU A 39 5.09 -3.23 -5.18
N ALA A 40 5.05 -4.34 -5.90
CA ALA A 40 5.70 -4.44 -7.20
C ALA A 40 4.63 -4.61 -8.28
N GLN A 41 4.82 -3.91 -9.39
CA GLN A 41 3.97 -4.10 -10.55
C GLN A 41 4.24 -5.49 -11.14
N ASP A 42 3.22 -6.34 -11.14
CA ASP A 42 3.27 -7.58 -11.91
C ASP A 42 2.70 -7.32 -13.30
N VAL A 43 3.57 -7.42 -14.31
CA VAL A 43 3.25 -7.19 -15.73
C VAL A 43 2.16 -8.17 -16.20
N ASN A 44 2.10 -9.38 -15.64
CA ASN A 44 1.15 -10.40 -16.04
C ASN A 44 -0.23 -10.16 -15.42
N LEU A 45 -0.27 -9.81 -14.14
CA LEU A 45 -1.51 -9.58 -13.40
C LEU A 45 -2.06 -8.16 -13.57
N ARG A 46 -1.29 -7.25 -14.18
CA ARG A 46 -1.65 -5.83 -14.40
C ARG A 46 -2.09 -5.13 -13.12
N LYS A 47 -1.56 -5.59 -11.99
CA LYS A 47 -1.90 -5.13 -10.64
C LYS A 47 -0.66 -5.17 -9.77
N PHE A 48 -0.58 -4.25 -8.82
CA PHE A 48 0.38 -4.32 -7.75
C PHE A 48 0.14 -5.57 -6.90
N VAL A 49 1.17 -6.41 -6.84
CA VAL A 49 1.16 -7.58 -5.97
C VAL A 49 1.89 -7.21 -4.68
N PRO A 50 1.26 -7.44 -3.52
CA PRO A 50 1.92 -7.22 -2.25
C PRO A 50 3.10 -8.18 -2.11
N GLN A 51 4.30 -7.63 -1.94
CA GLN A 51 5.52 -8.39 -1.68
C GLN A 51 5.96 -8.16 -0.25
N HIS A 52 6.13 -9.26 0.47
CA HIS A 52 6.62 -9.27 1.85
C HIS A 52 7.99 -9.91 1.87
N ARG A 53 8.99 -9.22 2.41
CA ARG A 53 10.35 -9.74 2.55
C ARG A 53 10.88 -9.53 3.95
N VAL A 54 11.50 -10.56 4.52
CA VAL A 54 12.15 -10.47 5.82
C VAL A 54 13.43 -9.64 5.65
N LEU A 55 13.55 -8.55 6.40
CA LEU A 55 14.68 -7.62 6.30
C LEU A 55 15.79 -8.00 7.28
N ALA A 56 15.41 -8.21 8.54
CA ALA A 56 16.34 -8.44 9.63
C ALA A 56 15.68 -9.16 10.82
N ARG A 57 16.50 -9.81 11.65
CA ARG A 57 16.15 -10.27 12.99
C ARG A 57 16.68 -9.28 14.01
N LEU A 58 15.80 -8.83 14.91
CA LEU A 58 16.14 -7.87 15.97
C LEU A 58 16.63 -8.59 17.21
N ALA A 59 15.87 -9.57 17.68
CA ALA A 59 16.15 -10.27 18.92
C ALA A 59 15.69 -11.72 18.84
N THR A 60 16.28 -12.55 19.69
CA THR A 60 15.84 -13.91 19.96
C THR A 60 15.30 -14.01 21.38
N TYR A 61 14.07 -14.49 21.51
CA TYR A 61 13.39 -14.71 22.77
C TYR A 61 13.18 -16.19 23.02
N THR A 62 13.16 -16.60 24.28
CA THR A 62 12.81 -17.97 24.67
C THR A 62 11.43 -17.96 25.31
N ASN A 63 10.49 -18.74 24.76
CA ASN A 63 9.18 -18.90 25.37
C ASN A 63 9.33 -19.72 26.67
N ARG A 64 9.31 -19.06 27.83
CA ARG A 64 9.53 -19.69 29.14
C ARG A 64 8.30 -20.45 29.57
N ALA A 65 8.34 -21.77 29.67
CA ALA A 65 7.17 -22.60 29.98
C ALA A 65 6.62 -22.44 31.42
N ASP A 66 7.22 -21.59 32.26
CA ASP A 66 6.85 -21.41 33.66
C ASP A 66 5.35 -21.13 33.88
N GLU A 67 4.81 -21.68 34.97
CA GLU A 67 3.40 -21.58 35.36
C GLU A 67 2.93 -20.13 35.51
N GLN A 68 3.81 -19.22 35.97
CA GLN A 68 3.52 -17.80 36.14
C GLN A 68 3.19 -17.06 34.83
N TYR A 69 3.84 -17.43 33.72
CA TYR A 69 3.64 -16.81 32.40
C TYR A 69 2.63 -17.58 31.54
N ARG A 70 1.99 -18.63 32.10
CA ARG A 70 0.94 -19.39 31.40
C ARG A 70 -0.27 -18.53 31.08
N TRP A 71 -0.59 -17.58 31.97
CA TRP A 71 -1.78 -16.72 31.87
C TRP A 71 -1.46 -15.23 31.83
N ASN A 72 -0.19 -14.86 32.00
CA ASN A 72 0.28 -13.48 32.00
C ASN A 72 1.18 -13.23 30.77
N PRO A 73 1.08 -12.05 30.14
CA PRO A 73 1.94 -11.70 29.02
C PRO A 73 3.39 -11.55 29.48
N ILE A 74 4.32 -11.97 28.63
CA ILE A 74 5.75 -11.68 28.79
C ILE A 74 5.98 -10.28 28.23
N VAL A 75 6.56 -9.39 29.04
CA VAL A 75 6.88 -8.02 28.66
C VAL A 75 8.39 -7.87 28.63
N GLU A 76 8.95 -7.63 27.44
CA GLU A 76 10.37 -7.36 27.26
C GLU A 76 10.57 -5.99 26.60
N ARG A 77 11.70 -5.34 26.93
CA ARG A 77 12.11 -4.06 26.34
C ARG A 77 13.27 -4.32 25.39
N TYR A 78 13.15 -3.82 24.16
CA TYR A 78 14.18 -3.94 23.14
C TYR A 78 14.69 -2.56 22.73
N SER A 79 16.00 -2.45 22.48
CA SER A 79 16.63 -1.23 21.96
C SER A 79 16.73 -1.31 20.43
N LEU A 80 16.13 -0.36 19.74
CA LEU A 80 16.03 -0.31 18.27
C LEU A 80 17.36 -0.05 17.56
N ASP A 81 18.42 0.32 18.28
CA ASP A 81 19.73 0.65 17.70
C ASP A 81 20.55 -0.58 17.31
N ARG A 82 20.15 -1.76 17.79
CA ARG A 82 20.82 -3.01 17.52
C ARG A 82 20.00 -3.83 16.52
N VAL A 83 20.69 -4.54 15.65
CA VAL A 83 20.12 -5.58 14.80
C VAL A 83 21.01 -6.82 14.96
N ASP A 84 20.40 -7.96 15.28
CA ASP A 84 21.15 -9.20 15.52
C ASP A 84 21.62 -9.84 14.21
N GLU A 85 20.75 -9.92 13.19
CA GLU A 85 21.10 -10.52 11.90
C GLU A 85 20.38 -9.81 10.75
N TRP A 86 21.13 -9.48 9.69
CA TRP A 86 20.58 -8.94 8.45
C TRP A 86 20.38 -10.07 7.42
N TYR A 87 19.18 -10.11 6.83
CA TYR A 87 18.84 -11.03 5.74
C TYR A 87 18.96 -10.38 4.36
N LEU A 88 19.21 -9.08 4.33
CA LEU A 88 19.56 -8.32 3.13
C LEU A 88 21.08 -8.26 2.97
N ASP A 89 21.54 -8.24 1.72
CA ASP A 89 22.93 -7.96 1.40
C ASP A 89 23.29 -6.48 1.60
N SER A 90 24.57 -6.12 1.67
CA SER A 90 24.98 -4.73 1.91
C SER A 90 24.50 -3.76 0.82
N ASP A 91 24.44 -4.19 -0.44
CA ASP A 91 23.90 -3.38 -1.53
C ASP A 91 22.37 -3.27 -1.46
N GLU A 92 21.68 -4.36 -1.12
CA GLU A 92 20.22 -4.35 -0.89
C GLU A 92 19.84 -3.46 0.31
N VAL A 93 20.65 -3.42 1.36
CA VAL A 93 20.44 -2.51 2.49
C VAL A 93 20.56 -1.05 2.04
N ARG A 94 21.44 -0.74 1.08
CA ARG A 94 21.66 0.63 0.59
C ARG A 94 20.58 1.09 -0.37
N GLU A 95 20.07 0.21 -1.23
CA GLU A 95 19.18 0.62 -2.33
C GLU A 95 17.75 0.14 -2.07
N ASP A 96 17.58 -1.17 -1.82
CA ASP A 96 16.26 -1.78 -1.68
C ASP A 96 15.54 -1.39 -0.38
N LEU A 97 16.26 -1.10 0.71
CA LEU A 97 15.65 -0.77 2.00
C LEU A 97 14.71 0.44 1.91
N PHE A 98 15.01 1.40 1.03
CA PHE A 98 14.21 2.61 0.82
C PHE A 98 12.97 2.38 -0.05
N THR A 99 12.90 1.23 -0.75
CA THR A 99 11.75 0.88 -1.60
C THR A 99 10.56 0.33 -0.79
N TYR A 100 10.77 -0.10 0.46
CA TYR A 100 9.70 -0.60 1.31
C TYR A 100 8.84 0.55 1.84
N ARG A 101 7.52 0.45 1.68
CA ARG A 101 6.56 1.49 2.13
C ARG A 101 6.41 1.50 3.64
N PHE A 102 6.20 0.33 4.23
CA PHE A 102 6.15 0.14 5.68
C PHE A 102 6.68 -1.23 6.06
N GLY A 103 6.94 -1.42 7.35
CA GLY A 103 7.30 -2.72 7.91
C GLY A 103 6.26 -3.21 8.89
N TYR A 104 6.43 -4.41 9.39
CA TYR A 104 5.79 -4.90 10.61
C TYR A 104 6.72 -5.89 11.30
N LEU A 105 6.52 -6.05 12.59
CA LEU A 105 7.22 -7.05 13.37
C LEU A 105 6.48 -8.38 13.27
N LYS A 106 7.22 -9.46 13.04
CA LYS A 106 6.72 -10.82 13.08
C LYS A 106 7.49 -11.59 14.14
N MET A 107 6.79 -12.12 15.14
CA MET A 107 7.35 -13.05 16.10
C MET A 107 7.06 -14.48 15.61
N ALA A 108 8.11 -15.22 15.28
CA ALA A 108 7.99 -16.57 14.74
C ALA A 108 9.09 -17.48 15.32
N PRO A 109 8.87 -18.81 15.40
CA PRO A 109 9.91 -19.76 15.74
C PRO A 109 11.18 -19.56 14.91
N LEU A 110 12.34 -19.71 15.57
CA LEU A 110 13.63 -19.74 14.88
C LEU A 110 13.71 -20.98 13.98
N GLN A 111 14.05 -20.74 12.71
CA GLN A 111 14.35 -21.79 11.76
C GLN A 111 15.82 -21.66 11.37
N GLU A 112 16.53 -22.78 11.30
CA GLU A 112 17.89 -22.80 10.80
C GLU A 112 17.89 -22.43 9.32
N VAL A 113 18.47 -21.28 8.99
CA VAL A 113 18.58 -20.80 7.61
C VAL A 113 19.57 -21.71 6.87
N SER A 114 19.08 -22.55 5.95
CA SER A 114 19.96 -23.39 5.14
C SER A 114 20.71 -22.51 4.13
N VAL A 115 21.98 -22.21 4.43
CA VAL A 115 22.91 -21.40 3.59
C VAL A 115 23.39 -22.22 2.36
N THR A 116 22.49 -22.88 1.65
CA THR A 116 22.84 -23.79 0.53
C THR A 116 22.73 -23.13 -0.84
N THR A 117 22.10 -21.96 -0.95
CA THR A 117 22.13 -21.14 -2.16
C THR A 117 22.35 -19.71 -1.73
N GLY A 118 23.20 -18.94 -2.41
CA GLY A 118 23.62 -17.57 -2.04
C GLY A 118 22.50 -16.51 -1.98
N ARG A 119 21.25 -16.93 -1.80
CA ARG A 119 20.06 -16.11 -1.60
C ARG A 119 19.51 -16.40 -0.21
N ARG A 120 19.66 -15.44 0.72
CA ARG A 120 19.13 -15.51 2.10
C ARG A 120 17.61 -15.26 2.15
N TYR A 121 16.82 -16.01 1.36
CA TYR A 121 15.37 -15.96 1.49
C TYR A 121 14.94 -16.78 2.71
N VAL A 122 14.32 -16.11 3.68
CA VAL A 122 13.79 -16.75 4.89
C VAL A 122 12.28 -16.79 4.81
N GLU A 123 11.72 -17.98 4.60
CA GLU A 123 10.29 -18.20 4.77
C GLU A 123 10.00 -18.42 6.24
N LEU A 124 9.33 -17.45 6.86
CA LEU A 124 9.00 -17.52 8.28
C LEU A 124 7.72 -18.34 8.49
N PRO A 125 7.70 -19.30 9.43
CA PRO A 125 6.50 -20.04 9.80
C PRO A 125 5.41 -19.11 10.35
N GLU A 126 4.22 -19.65 10.59
CA GLU A 126 3.12 -18.92 11.21
C GLU A 126 3.55 -18.29 12.54
N GLY A 127 3.05 -17.08 12.80
CA GLY A 127 3.49 -16.28 13.94
C GLY A 127 2.60 -15.08 14.17
N ILE A 128 2.90 -14.33 15.24
CA ILE A 128 2.15 -13.12 15.58
C ILE A 128 2.76 -11.93 14.86
N ILE A 129 1.90 -11.08 14.31
CA ILE A 129 2.28 -9.85 13.61
C ILE A 129 1.89 -8.63 14.43
N SER A 130 2.71 -7.58 14.36
CA SER A 130 2.37 -6.27 14.91
C SER A 130 1.54 -5.45 13.93
N SER A 131 1.01 -4.33 14.40
CA SER A 131 0.58 -3.24 13.51
C SER A 131 1.75 -2.77 12.62
N PRO A 132 1.44 -2.11 11.50
CA PRO A 132 2.47 -1.49 10.67
C PRO A 132 3.37 -0.56 11.47
N ILE A 133 4.67 -0.64 11.21
CA ILE A 133 5.72 0.20 11.77
C ILE A 133 6.42 0.95 10.64
N SER A 134 6.96 2.12 10.96
CA SER A 134 7.86 2.82 10.05
C SER A 134 9.25 2.18 10.09
N LEU A 135 9.94 2.13 8.95
CA LEU A 135 11.27 1.51 8.80
C LEU A 135 12.43 2.51 8.96
N HIS A 136 12.13 3.79 9.23
CA HIS A 136 13.11 4.88 9.26
C HIS A 136 14.28 4.68 10.23
N TRP A 137 14.07 3.90 11.31
CA TRP A 137 15.10 3.62 12.31
C TRP A 137 16.12 2.58 11.84
N LEU A 138 15.77 1.75 10.84
CA LEU A 138 16.67 0.80 10.18
C LEU A 138 17.56 1.45 9.10
N TRP A 139 17.25 2.68 8.69
CA TRP A 139 18.00 3.36 7.64
C TRP A 139 19.44 3.60 8.10
N THR A 140 20.37 2.99 7.37
CA THR A 140 21.80 3.14 7.61
C THR A 140 22.29 4.42 6.96
N LEU A 141 23.26 5.08 7.61
CA LEU A 141 23.95 6.21 7.01
C LEU A 141 24.80 5.70 5.84
N PRO A 142 24.91 6.45 4.72
CA PRO A 142 25.79 6.11 3.61
C PRO A 142 27.23 5.82 4.11
N ALA A 143 27.92 4.89 3.46
CA ALA A 143 29.33 4.62 3.76
C ALA A 143 30.21 5.82 3.42
N ASP A 144 31.44 5.80 3.92
CA ASP A 144 32.36 6.94 3.92
C ASP A 144 32.57 7.52 2.51
N GLY A 145 32.26 8.82 2.35
CA GLY A 145 32.43 9.57 1.09
C GLY A 145 31.24 10.47 0.73
N GLU A 146 30.00 10.03 0.97
CA GLU A 146 28.79 10.82 0.65
C GLU A 146 28.18 11.53 1.86
N PHE A 147 28.43 11.02 3.07
CA PHE A 147 27.92 11.63 4.30
C PHE A 147 28.93 12.65 4.84
N GLN A 148 28.58 13.93 4.76
CA GLN A 148 29.43 15.03 5.25
C GLN A 148 29.36 15.24 6.78
N GLY A 149 28.58 14.43 7.51
CA GLY A 149 28.36 14.56 8.95
C GLY A 149 29.14 13.57 9.82
N ASN A 150 29.22 13.85 11.12
CA ASN A 150 29.83 12.93 12.09
C ASN A 150 28.87 11.75 12.38
N ARG A 151 29.31 10.50 12.20
CA ARG A 151 28.43 9.30 12.26
C ARG A 151 27.83 9.01 13.65
N GLN A 152 28.39 9.64 14.68
CA GLN A 152 27.91 9.53 16.06
C GLN A 152 26.96 10.67 16.47
N ASP A 153 26.75 11.67 15.60
CA ASP A 153 25.87 12.79 15.92
C ASP A 153 24.40 12.44 15.61
N ILE A 154 23.61 12.34 16.68
CA ILE A 154 22.16 12.08 16.63
C ILE A 154 21.46 13.14 15.77
N GLN A 155 21.92 14.40 15.82
CA GLN A 155 21.30 15.48 15.06
C GLN A 155 21.52 15.30 13.55
N ALA A 156 22.72 14.88 13.14
CA ALA A 156 23.04 14.62 11.74
C ALA A 156 22.21 13.44 11.17
N LYS A 157 21.99 12.39 11.97
CA LYS A 157 21.10 11.28 11.60
C LYS A 157 19.65 11.76 11.45
N LEU A 158 19.15 12.60 12.36
CA LEU A 158 17.80 13.16 12.27
C LEU A 158 17.62 14.03 11.02
N SER A 159 18.59 14.88 10.69
CA SER A 159 18.53 15.68 9.45
C SER A 159 18.55 14.81 8.19
N PHE A 160 19.36 13.74 8.19
CA PHE A 160 19.42 12.79 7.08
C PHE A 160 18.07 12.09 6.88
N VAL A 161 17.48 11.55 7.95
CA VAL A 161 16.18 10.89 7.90
C VAL A 161 15.10 11.85 7.40
N LYS A 162 15.14 13.12 7.83
CA LYS A 162 14.19 14.15 7.37
C LYS A 162 14.31 14.42 5.88
N GLU A 163 15.52 14.59 5.36
CA GLU A 163 15.73 14.86 3.93
C GLU A 163 15.39 13.64 3.07
N LYS A 164 15.78 12.44 3.52
CA LYS A 164 15.42 11.19 2.83
C LYS A 164 13.93 10.90 2.85
N ALA A 165 13.24 11.15 3.95
CA ALA A 165 11.79 11.03 4.02
C ALA A 165 11.09 12.01 3.06
N ARG A 166 11.60 13.24 2.92
CA ARG A 166 11.10 14.21 1.95
C ARG A 166 11.32 13.74 0.51
N GLN A 167 12.51 13.22 0.21
CA GLN A 167 12.81 12.65 -1.11
C GLN A 167 11.85 11.49 -1.44
N LEU A 168 11.71 10.52 -0.53
CA LEU A 168 10.80 9.38 -0.70
C LEU A 168 9.34 9.81 -0.87
N CYS A 169 8.90 10.83 -0.15
CA CYS A 169 7.56 11.37 -0.32
C CYS A 169 7.33 11.93 -1.74
N HIS A 170 8.33 12.61 -2.30
CA HIS A 170 8.27 13.09 -3.68
C HIS A 170 8.33 11.91 -4.67
N ASP A 171 9.21 10.94 -4.44
CA ASP A 171 9.35 9.77 -5.31
C ASP A 171 8.06 8.94 -5.33
N TRP A 172 7.43 8.68 -4.17
CA TRP A 172 6.14 8.00 -4.09
C TRP A 172 5.01 8.82 -4.70
N PHE A 173 4.99 10.14 -4.52
CA PHE A 173 3.99 10.99 -5.17
C PHE A 173 4.11 10.95 -6.70
N ASN A 174 5.34 10.94 -7.21
CA ASN A 174 5.62 10.84 -8.63
C ASN A 174 5.30 9.44 -9.17
N GLU A 175 5.64 8.38 -8.41
CA GLU A 175 5.29 7.00 -8.72
C GLU A 175 3.78 6.84 -8.79
N ASP A 176 3.06 7.12 -7.69
CA ASP A 176 1.59 7.04 -7.62
C ASP A 176 0.92 7.94 -8.67
N GLY A 177 1.52 9.08 -9.00
CA GLY A 177 1.10 9.98 -10.06
C GLY A 177 1.39 9.47 -11.48
N ALA A 178 2.42 8.65 -11.69
CA ALA A 178 2.74 8.03 -12.97
C ALA A 178 1.87 6.78 -13.23
N LEU A 179 1.34 6.15 -12.18
CA LEU A 179 0.47 4.99 -12.32
C LEU A 179 -0.80 5.29 -13.10
N SER A 180 -1.31 4.25 -13.77
CA SER A 180 -2.60 4.24 -14.45
C SER A 180 -3.71 4.42 -13.41
N ASN A 181 -4.07 5.66 -13.13
CA ASN A 181 -5.18 5.96 -12.25
C ASN A 181 -6.46 5.89 -13.06
N PHE A 182 -7.30 4.88 -12.78
CA PHE A 182 -8.63 4.71 -13.35
C PHE A 182 -9.42 6.03 -13.35
N ILE A 183 -9.32 6.82 -12.28
CA ILE A 183 -10.02 8.10 -12.15
C ILE A 183 -9.43 9.15 -13.10
N ARG A 184 -8.10 9.24 -13.23
CA ARG A 184 -7.46 10.21 -14.12
C ARG A 184 -7.77 9.90 -15.59
N GLU A 185 -7.69 8.63 -15.97
CA GLU A 185 -7.93 8.17 -17.35
C GLU A 185 -9.39 8.34 -17.75
N THR A 186 -10.32 8.11 -16.82
CA THR A 186 -11.74 8.35 -17.04
C THR A 186 -12.08 9.85 -17.08
N GLU A 187 -11.39 10.69 -16.30
CA GLU A 187 -11.64 12.13 -16.27
C GLU A 187 -11.11 12.86 -17.51
N THR A 188 -9.97 12.47 -18.08
CA THR A 188 -9.38 13.18 -19.25
C THR A 188 -10.16 13.02 -20.54
N ASN A 189 -10.95 11.96 -20.69
CA ASN A 189 -11.66 11.66 -21.94
C ASN A 189 -13.10 12.23 -21.96
N SER A 190 -13.73 12.40 -20.80
CA SER A 190 -15.12 12.85 -20.70
C SER A 190 -15.42 13.84 -19.57
N SER A 191 -14.43 14.61 -19.10
CA SER A 191 -14.59 15.55 -17.97
C SER A 191 -15.85 16.41 -18.06
N CYS A 192 -16.66 16.42 -17.00
CA CYS A 192 -17.82 17.30 -16.93
C CYS A 192 -17.44 18.78 -17.10
N PRO A 193 -18.15 19.54 -17.95
CA PRO A 193 -18.01 20.99 -18.00
C PRO A 193 -18.25 21.63 -16.63
N CYS A 194 -17.55 22.71 -16.32
CA CYS A 194 -17.70 23.39 -15.02
C CYS A 194 -18.97 24.26 -14.98
N LYS A 195 -19.42 24.72 -16.15
CA LYS A 195 -20.64 25.53 -16.31
C LYS A 195 -21.66 24.83 -17.19
N GLU A 196 -22.93 24.97 -16.83
CA GLU A 196 -24.04 24.38 -17.56
C GLU A 196 -24.11 24.87 -19.02
N GLU A 197 -23.82 26.15 -19.25
CA GLU A 197 -23.83 26.74 -20.60
C GLU A 197 -22.85 26.03 -21.55
N GLN A 198 -21.71 25.56 -21.02
CA GLN A 198 -20.73 24.80 -21.80
C GLN A 198 -21.30 23.42 -22.19
N ALA A 199 -21.97 22.73 -21.26
CA ALA A 199 -22.63 21.46 -21.54
C ALA A 199 -23.80 21.62 -22.53
N LYS A 200 -24.53 22.73 -22.47
CA LYS A 200 -25.63 23.05 -23.39
C LYS A 200 -25.14 23.42 -24.79
N MET A 201 -23.96 24.02 -24.93
CA MET A 201 -23.38 24.35 -26.23
C MET A 201 -22.79 23.11 -26.91
N ASP A 202 -22.30 22.13 -26.13
CA ASP A 202 -21.66 20.90 -26.60
C ASP A 202 -22.65 19.74 -26.82
N LEU A 203 -23.75 20.07 -27.52
CA LEU A 203 -24.81 19.11 -27.89
C LEU A 203 -24.23 18.06 -28.85
N GLY A 204 -24.19 16.82 -28.39
CA GLY A 204 -23.64 15.68 -29.13
C GLY A 204 -22.54 14.95 -28.37
N ARG A 205 -21.76 15.65 -27.53
CA ARG A 205 -20.92 15.02 -26.52
C ARG A 205 -21.67 14.89 -25.20
N TYR A 206 -22.47 15.90 -24.86
CA TYR A 206 -23.38 15.87 -23.73
C TYR A 206 -24.82 15.99 -24.22
N MET A 207 -25.69 15.15 -23.65
CA MET A 207 -27.13 15.15 -23.92
C MET A 207 -27.89 15.43 -22.63
N PRO A 208 -28.98 16.21 -22.65
CA PRO A 208 -29.72 16.49 -21.43
C PRO A 208 -30.33 15.20 -20.86
N HIS A 209 -30.18 15.00 -19.55
CA HIS A 209 -30.70 13.81 -18.89
C HIS A 209 -32.24 13.81 -18.97
N PRO A 210 -32.89 12.76 -19.52
CA PRO A 210 -34.33 12.78 -19.80
C PRO A 210 -35.20 12.91 -18.54
N ARG A 211 -34.65 12.55 -17.37
CA ARG A 211 -35.34 12.64 -16.07
C ARG A 211 -35.03 13.90 -15.26
N CYS A 212 -34.04 14.68 -15.66
CA CYS A 212 -33.48 15.75 -14.83
C CYS A 212 -33.14 17.04 -15.59
N SER A 213 -33.43 17.13 -16.89
CA SER A 213 -33.24 18.36 -17.66
C SER A 213 -34.54 19.16 -17.76
N SER A 214 -34.45 20.46 -17.49
CA SER A 214 -35.54 21.41 -17.65
C SER A 214 -36.05 21.56 -19.09
N LEU A 215 -35.26 21.10 -20.08
CA LEU A 215 -35.70 21.02 -21.48
C LEU A 215 -36.85 20.03 -21.70
N PHE A 216 -36.98 19.01 -20.84
CA PHE A 216 -37.95 17.94 -21.00
C PHE A 216 -38.98 17.87 -19.86
N ARG A 217 -38.78 18.60 -18.75
CA ARG A 217 -39.67 18.54 -17.58
C ARG A 217 -39.60 19.80 -16.71
N ASP A 218 -40.73 20.18 -16.11
CA ASP A 218 -40.85 21.32 -15.17
C ASP A 218 -40.56 20.97 -13.69
N VAL A 219 -40.22 19.72 -13.38
CA VAL A 219 -40.12 19.22 -11.99
C VAL A 219 -38.68 18.87 -11.63
N THR A 220 -38.28 19.17 -10.39
CA THR A 220 -36.95 18.94 -9.79
C THR A 220 -36.39 17.54 -10.08
N CYS A 221 -35.09 17.47 -10.35
CA CYS A 221 -34.37 16.22 -10.62
C CYS A 221 -34.56 15.19 -9.49
N THR A 222 -34.86 13.94 -9.86
CA THR A 222 -35.05 12.84 -8.90
C THR A 222 -33.76 12.05 -8.61
N GLU A 223 -32.72 12.23 -9.40
CA GLU A 223 -31.49 11.43 -9.32
C GLU A 223 -30.43 12.05 -8.42
N THR A 224 -30.35 13.39 -8.37
CA THR A 224 -29.43 14.11 -7.48
C THR A 224 -30.17 15.25 -6.80
N LEU A 225 -30.22 15.23 -5.47
CA LEU A 225 -30.90 16.24 -4.67
C LEU A 225 -30.15 17.58 -4.77
N GLY A 226 -30.87 18.63 -5.16
CA GLY A 226 -30.32 19.99 -5.26
C GLY A 226 -29.75 20.37 -6.64
N SER A 227 -29.76 19.46 -7.62
CA SER A 227 -29.46 19.82 -9.00
C SER A 227 -30.71 20.35 -9.72
N MET A 228 -30.51 21.36 -10.56
CA MET A 228 -31.58 21.86 -11.45
C MET A 228 -31.56 21.16 -12.80
N ASN A 229 -30.37 20.97 -13.38
CA ASN A 229 -30.17 20.34 -14.68
C ASN A 229 -29.04 19.32 -14.64
N CYS A 230 -29.24 18.17 -15.28
CA CYS A 230 -28.19 17.18 -15.49
C CYS A 230 -28.02 16.85 -16.98
N TYR A 231 -26.80 16.55 -17.37
CA TYR A 231 -26.41 16.15 -18.72
C TYR A 231 -25.59 14.86 -18.66
N MET A 232 -25.82 13.95 -19.59
CA MET A 232 -25.11 12.68 -19.74
C MET A 232 -24.14 12.74 -20.91
N SER A 233 -22.98 12.11 -20.79
CA SER A 233 -22.12 11.90 -21.95
C SER A 233 -22.78 10.95 -22.96
N ALA A 234 -22.79 11.32 -24.23
CA ALA A 234 -23.28 10.48 -25.32
C ALA A 234 -22.28 9.35 -25.68
N GLN A 235 -21.03 9.51 -25.25
CA GLN A 235 -19.97 8.52 -25.40
C GLN A 235 -19.78 7.79 -24.07
N ASN A 236 -19.50 6.49 -24.15
CA ASN A 236 -19.04 5.73 -23.00
C ASN A 236 -17.70 6.28 -22.55
N VAL A 237 -17.53 6.39 -21.23
CA VAL A 237 -16.22 6.72 -20.68
C VAL A 237 -15.28 5.58 -21.03
N ARG A 238 -14.16 5.91 -21.68
CA ARG A 238 -13.11 4.95 -21.99
C ARG A 238 -11.95 5.21 -21.05
N GLY A 239 -11.53 4.19 -20.32
CA GLY A 239 -10.21 4.18 -19.69
C GLY A 239 -9.17 3.80 -20.74
N SER A 240 -7.98 4.38 -20.67
CA SER A 240 -6.84 3.99 -21.50
C SER A 240 -5.73 3.49 -20.59
N THR A 241 -5.31 2.24 -20.76
CA THR A 241 -4.16 1.69 -20.03
C THR A 241 -2.97 1.57 -20.96
N TYR A 242 -1.82 2.07 -20.50
CA TYR A 242 -0.55 1.93 -21.20
C TYR A 242 0.04 0.55 -20.90
N ARG A 243 0.32 -0.22 -21.95
CA ARG A 243 0.91 -1.56 -21.87
C ARG A 243 2.31 -1.53 -22.45
N THR A 244 3.34 -1.71 -21.64
CA THR A 244 4.68 -1.97 -22.19
C THR A 244 4.73 -3.40 -22.72
N THR A 245 4.95 -3.58 -24.01
CA THR A 245 5.16 -4.88 -24.65
C THR A 245 6.51 -5.49 -24.22
N SER A 246 6.70 -6.79 -24.44
CA SER A 246 7.97 -7.48 -24.13
C SER A 246 9.18 -6.90 -24.88
N GLU A 247 8.95 -6.09 -25.91
CA GLU A 247 9.97 -5.38 -26.69
C GLU A 247 10.22 -3.95 -26.19
N GLY A 248 9.60 -3.54 -25.08
CA GLY A 248 9.76 -2.22 -24.48
C GLY A 248 8.93 -1.11 -25.14
N GLN A 249 8.05 -1.43 -26.08
CA GLN A 249 7.16 -0.44 -26.72
C GLN A 249 5.87 -0.27 -25.90
N GLU A 250 5.51 0.98 -25.63
CA GLU A 250 4.24 1.34 -24.97
C GLU A 250 3.08 1.25 -25.97
N GLU A 251 2.15 0.33 -25.72
CA GLU A 251 0.95 0.09 -26.49
C GLU A 251 -0.27 0.54 -25.68
N GLU A 252 -0.99 1.56 -26.15
CA GLU A 252 -2.18 2.07 -25.48
C GLU A 252 -3.37 1.15 -25.76
N SER A 253 -3.98 0.57 -24.72
CA SER A 253 -5.21 -0.22 -24.85
C SER A 253 -6.38 0.46 -24.14
N SER A 254 -7.44 0.78 -24.89
CA SER A 254 -8.64 1.41 -24.32
C SER A 254 -9.70 0.37 -23.97
N TYR A 255 -10.33 0.48 -22.80
CA TYR A 255 -11.50 -0.31 -22.42
C TYR A 255 -12.69 0.60 -22.10
N ALA A 256 -13.89 0.17 -22.48
CA ALA A 256 -15.12 0.92 -22.22
C ALA A 256 -15.64 0.58 -20.81
N THR A 257 -15.96 1.58 -20.01
CA THR A 257 -16.58 1.37 -18.68
C THR A 257 -18.07 1.03 -18.77
N HIS A 258 -18.63 0.95 -19.99
CA HIS A 258 -20.05 0.67 -20.30
C HIS A 258 -21.08 1.65 -19.73
N TYR A 259 -20.66 2.68 -18.99
CA TYR A 259 -21.52 3.73 -18.44
C TYR A 259 -21.06 5.11 -18.91
N GLY A 260 -22.01 5.97 -19.25
CA GLY A 260 -21.76 7.39 -19.51
C GLY A 260 -21.57 8.16 -18.20
N GLN A 261 -20.83 9.27 -18.27
CA GLN A 261 -20.68 10.19 -17.15
C GLN A 261 -21.90 11.11 -17.06
N THR A 262 -22.51 11.24 -15.88
CA THR A 262 -23.58 12.21 -15.62
C THR A 262 -23.02 13.42 -14.89
N CYS A 263 -23.29 14.61 -15.41
CA CYS A 263 -22.85 15.90 -14.90
C CYS A 263 -24.08 16.69 -14.44
N CYS A 264 -24.18 17.01 -13.16
CA CYS A 264 -25.32 17.72 -12.59
C CYS A 264 -24.91 19.10 -12.08
N TYR A 265 -25.72 20.10 -12.40
CA TYR A 265 -25.47 21.52 -12.14
C TYR A 265 -26.46 22.09 -11.12
N ASP A 266 -26.01 23.06 -10.32
CA ASP A 266 -26.87 23.83 -9.42
C ASP A 266 -27.76 24.84 -10.17
N ALA A 267 -28.59 25.56 -9.42
CA ALA A 267 -29.44 26.64 -9.95
C ALA A 267 -28.67 27.83 -10.55
N ARG A 268 -27.38 27.96 -10.25
CA ARG A 268 -26.49 29.00 -10.78
C ARG A 268 -25.69 28.51 -11.98
N GLY A 269 -25.91 27.26 -12.41
CA GLY A 269 -25.24 26.64 -13.55
C GLY A 269 -23.82 26.15 -13.27
N PHE A 270 -23.43 25.93 -12.00
CA PHE A 270 -22.13 25.36 -11.63
C PHE A 270 -22.21 23.86 -11.38
N LEU A 271 -21.15 23.14 -11.77
CA LEU A 271 -21.05 21.69 -11.57
C LEU A 271 -21.09 21.34 -10.08
N MET A 272 -22.11 20.60 -9.67
CA MET A 272 -22.32 20.14 -8.30
C MET A 272 -21.81 18.72 -8.08
N GLN A 273 -22.11 17.84 -9.03
CA GLN A 273 -21.82 16.42 -8.89
C GLN A 273 -21.53 15.80 -10.25
N SER A 274 -20.55 14.90 -10.26
CA SER A 274 -20.33 13.98 -11.37
C SER A 274 -20.08 12.56 -10.85
N THR A 275 -20.35 11.57 -11.69
CA THR A 275 -20.30 10.15 -11.30
C THR A 275 -18.89 9.60 -11.10
N TYR A 276 -17.85 10.27 -11.62
CA TYR A 276 -16.47 9.74 -11.66
C TYR A 276 -15.41 10.65 -11.02
N GLN A 277 -15.78 11.80 -10.47
CA GLN A 277 -14.81 12.78 -9.97
C GLN A 277 -14.73 12.76 -8.43
N PRO A 278 -13.56 12.49 -7.81
CA PRO A 278 -13.32 12.91 -6.44
C PRO A 278 -13.16 14.44 -6.43
N VAL A 279 -14.01 15.10 -5.66
CA VAL A 279 -14.16 16.56 -5.62
C VAL A 279 -12.92 17.23 -5.02
N VAL A 280 -11.87 17.48 -5.81
CA VAL A 280 -10.96 18.63 -5.61
C VAL A 280 -10.40 19.10 -6.96
N LYS A 281 -11.16 19.95 -7.67
CA LYS A 281 -10.58 20.82 -8.70
C LYS A 281 -10.72 22.26 -8.22
N VAL A 282 -9.60 22.89 -7.90
CA VAL A 282 -9.57 24.32 -7.54
C VAL A 282 -9.82 25.09 -8.83
N CYS A 283 -11.05 25.54 -9.02
CA CYS A 283 -11.38 26.49 -10.09
C CYS A 283 -10.72 27.82 -9.75
N GLN A 284 -9.62 28.15 -10.43
CA GLN A 284 -9.11 29.52 -10.44
C GLN A 284 -10.14 30.42 -11.15
N LEU A 285 -10.47 31.54 -10.50
CA LEU A 285 -11.33 32.61 -11.00
C LEU A 285 -10.68 33.34 -12.17
#